data_AF-A0A8C4S3Z3-F1
#
_entry.id   AF-A0A8C4S3Z3-F1
#
_cell.length_a   1.000
_cell.length_b   1.000
_cell.length_c   1.000
_cell.angle_alpha   90.00
_cell.angle_beta   90.00
_cell.angle_gamma   90.00
#
_symmetry.space_group_name_H-M   'P 1'
#
loop_
_entity.id
_entity.type
_entity.pdbx_description
1 polymer ?
#
loop_
_entity_poly.entity_id
_entity_poly.type
_entity_poly.pdbx_seq_one_letter_code
_entity_poly.pdbx_strand_id
1 'polypeptide(L)'
;MDYTLYYGNYHLKQVKYILAGTEKEEGETADTVGCCSLRVEHIKLHPELDGKCNVVEFDFLGKDSIRYYNKVPVKKTVFKNLKLFMENKDGEDDLFDKLNTTLLNKHLQSLMPGLSAKVFRTYNASITLQEQLQVLTDSDSIPEKILAYNRANRAVAILCNHQRAPPKTFEQSMTNLNTKIASRKEQCAIAKKELREAKKEAEATKDQKLQMCKEGVMKLMLQATDRQENKQVALGTSKLNYLDPRISVAWCKNTEVPLEKIYNKSQKQKFAWAVDMTAPDFVF
;
A
#
# COMPACT_ATOMS: atom_id res chain seq x y z
N MET A 1 -20.81 -8.06 -0.35
CA MET A 1 -20.51 -6.68 0.07
C MET A 1 -19.75 -6.01 -1.04
N ASP A 2 -20.23 -4.86 -1.48
CA ASP A 2 -19.77 -4.15 -2.67
C ASP A 2 -18.44 -3.42 -2.36
N TYR A 3 -17.31 -4.02 -2.80
CA TYR A 3 -15.95 -3.52 -2.55
C TYR A 3 -15.69 -2.14 -3.18
N THR A 4 -16.57 -1.71 -4.08
CA THR A 4 -16.45 -0.47 -4.87
C THR A 4 -16.69 0.80 -4.04
N LEU A 5 -17.52 0.71 -2.99
CA LEU A 5 -17.86 1.86 -2.12
C LEU A 5 -16.71 2.25 -1.18
N TYR A 6 -15.85 1.31 -0.78
CA TYR A 6 -14.74 1.59 0.16
C TYR A 6 -13.57 2.33 -0.49
N TYR A 7 -13.34 2.16 -1.79
CA TYR A 7 -12.32 2.92 -2.53
C TYR A 7 -12.71 4.41 -2.70
N GLY A 8 -13.99 4.77 -2.59
CA GLY A 8 -14.48 6.13 -2.80
C GLY A 8 -13.93 7.15 -1.80
N ASN A 9 -13.77 6.77 -0.53
CA ASN A 9 -13.22 7.65 0.51
C ASN A 9 -11.69 7.78 0.48
N TYR A 10 -11.00 6.89 -0.26
CA TYR A 10 -9.54 6.97 -0.42
C TYR A 10 -9.11 8.11 -1.34
N HIS A 11 -9.93 8.50 -2.32
CA HIS A 11 -9.56 9.51 -3.32
C HIS A 11 -9.38 10.92 -2.73
N LEU A 12 -10.08 11.28 -1.65
CA LEU A 12 -9.94 12.58 -1.00
C LEU A 12 -8.65 12.73 -0.17
N LYS A 13 -7.96 11.62 0.14
CA LYS A 13 -6.70 11.65 0.89
C LYS A 13 -5.47 11.88 -0.03
N GLN A 14 -5.55 11.60 -1.33
CA GLN A 14 -4.36 11.35 -2.19
C GLN A 14 -3.44 12.55 -2.49
N VAL A 15 -3.89 13.81 -2.38
CA VAL A 15 -3.00 14.99 -2.60
C VAL A 15 -1.97 15.18 -1.46
N LYS A 16 -2.22 14.59 -0.28
CA LYS A 16 -1.41 14.83 0.94
C LYS A 16 -0.03 14.14 0.95
N TYR A 17 0.38 13.47 -0.13
CA TYR A 17 1.46 12.46 -0.06
C TYR A 17 2.69 12.74 -0.91
N ILE A 18 2.74 13.88 -1.57
CA ILE A 18 3.92 14.30 -2.32
C ILE A 18 5.03 14.63 -1.30
N LEU A 19 6.23 14.07 -1.52
CA LEU A 19 7.41 14.38 -0.73
C LEU A 19 7.67 15.89 -0.75
N ALA A 20 8.18 16.46 0.35
CA ALA A 20 8.41 17.91 0.44
C ALA A 20 9.23 18.48 -0.74
N GLY A 21 10.18 17.71 -1.28
CA GLY A 21 11.00 18.08 -2.44
C GLY A 21 11.98 19.20 -2.10
N THR A 22 13.25 18.85 -1.85
CA THR A 22 14.32 19.87 -1.77
C THR A 22 14.81 20.19 -3.18
N GLU A 23 15.07 21.47 -3.44
CA GLU A 23 15.78 21.90 -4.65
C GLU A 23 17.10 21.13 -4.79
N LYS A 24 17.46 20.78 -6.03
CA LYS A 24 18.70 20.10 -6.38
C LYS A 24 19.40 20.93 -7.45
N GLU A 25 20.73 20.90 -7.46
CA GLU A 25 21.52 21.58 -8.48
C GLU A 25 21.26 20.98 -9.87
N GLU A 26 21.01 21.85 -10.85
CA GLU A 26 20.76 21.48 -12.24
C GLU A 26 22.01 20.81 -12.85
N GLY A 27 21.84 19.62 -13.42
CA GLY A 27 22.89 18.92 -14.17
C GLY A 27 23.66 17.83 -13.40
N GLU A 28 23.59 17.77 -12.07
CA GLU A 28 24.29 16.71 -11.30
C GLU A 28 23.41 15.51 -10.95
N THR A 29 22.09 15.70 -10.92
CA THR A 29 21.13 14.65 -10.55
C THR A 29 20.00 14.52 -11.56
N ALA A 30 19.39 13.35 -11.64
CA ALA A 30 18.21 13.15 -12.46
C ALA A 30 17.12 14.16 -12.06
N ASP A 31 16.54 14.85 -13.06
CA ASP A 31 15.47 15.82 -12.88
C ASP A 31 14.27 15.15 -12.22
N THR A 32 14.14 15.41 -10.92
CA THR A 32 13.17 14.76 -10.05
C THR A 32 12.68 15.79 -9.07
N VAL A 33 11.36 15.93 -8.98
CA VAL A 33 10.70 16.99 -8.22
C VAL A 33 9.90 16.43 -7.05
N GLY A 34 9.70 17.26 -6.03
CA GLY A 34 8.71 17.05 -4.98
C GLY A 34 7.83 18.29 -4.81
N CYS A 35 7.03 18.32 -3.75
CA CYS A 35 5.91 19.23 -3.55
C CYS A 35 6.31 20.71 -3.64
N CYS A 36 7.42 21.12 -3.00
CA CYS A 36 7.86 22.52 -3.02
C CYS A 36 8.60 22.89 -4.31
N SER A 37 9.09 21.91 -5.05
CA SER A 37 9.86 22.08 -6.29
C SER A 37 9.06 21.69 -7.53
N LEU A 38 7.72 21.69 -7.44
CA LEU A 38 6.86 21.40 -8.58
C LEU A 38 6.92 22.60 -9.52
N ARG A 39 7.19 22.35 -10.81
CA ARG A 39 7.01 23.31 -11.91
C ARG A 39 5.60 23.28 -12.50
N VAL A 40 5.23 24.32 -13.26
CA VAL A 40 3.93 24.48 -13.91
C VAL A 40 3.60 23.31 -14.84
N GLU A 41 4.59 22.80 -15.59
CA GLU A 41 4.41 21.68 -16.54
C GLU A 41 3.94 20.37 -15.91
N HIS A 42 4.20 20.17 -14.61
CA HIS A 42 3.88 18.94 -13.89
C HIS A 42 2.41 18.80 -13.52
N ILE A 43 1.61 19.87 -13.68
CA ILE A 43 0.20 19.85 -13.34
C ILE A 43 -0.67 20.35 -14.50
N LYS A 44 -1.86 19.75 -14.64
CA LYS A 44 -2.92 20.23 -15.53
C LYS A 44 -4.21 20.42 -14.74
N LEU A 45 -4.84 21.57 -14.93
CA LEU A 45 -6.05 21.95 -14.22
C LEU A 45 -7.28 21.72 -15.10
N HIS A 46 -8.13 20.78 -14.70
CA HIS A 46 -9.37 20.43 -15.39
C HIS A 46 -10.58 20.92 -14.57
N PRO A 47 -11.36 21.90 -15.06
CA PRO A 47 -12.58 22.33 -14.37
C PRO A 47 -13.57 21.19 -14.14
N GLU A 48 -13.65 20.28 -15.10
CA GLU A 48 -14.41 19.03 -15.01
C GLU A 48 -13.65 17.92 -15.76
N LEU A 49 -13.54 16.75 -15.15
CA LEU A 49 -12.93 15.56 -15.75
C LEU A 49 -13.53 14.31 -15.12
N ASP A 50 -13.90 13.32 -15.93
CA ASP A 50 -14.46 12.02 -15.48
C ASP A 50 -15.66 12.19 -14.52
N GLY A 51 -16.52 13.20 -14.78
CA GLY A 51 -17.70 13.53 -13.97
C GLY A 51 -17.39 14.18 -12.61
N LYS A 52 -16.15 14.64 -12.40
CA LYS A 52 -15.70 15.30 -11.17
C LYS A 52 -15.28 16.73 -11.45
N CYS A 53 -15.65 17.65 -10.57
CA CYS A 53 -15.27 19.06 -10.69
C CYS A 53 -13.91 19.36 -10.04
N ASN A 54 -13.20 20.36 -10.56
CA ASN A 54 -11.93 20.88 -10.03
C ASN A 54 -10.86 19.80 -9.89
N VAL A 55 -10.55 19.11 -10.98
CA VAL A 55 -9.57 18.01 -11.00
C VAL A 55 -8.19 18.54 -11.34
N VAL A 56 -7.19 18.19 -10.52
CA VAL A 56 -5.77 18.43 -10.79
C VAL A 56 -5.15 17.12 -11.26
N GLU A 57 -4.64 17.12 -12.48
CA GLU A 57 -3.84 16.03 -13.03
C GLU A 57 -2.36 16.32 -12.74
N PHE A 58 -1.71 15.43 -12.01
CA PHE A 58 -0.28 15.47 -11.71
C PHE A 58 0.44 14.46 -12.60
N ASP A 59 1.56 14.87 -13.19
CA ASP A 59 2.44 14.00 -13.97
C ASP A 59 3.89 14.47 -13.85
N PHE A 60 4.68 13.80 -13.02
CA PHE A 60 6.09 14.16 -12.80
C PHE A 60 6.93 12.98 -12.34
N LEU A 61 8.25 13.13 -12.40
CA LEU A 61 9.20 12.14 -11.86
C LEU A 61 9.59 12.52 -10.43
N GLY A 62 9.29 11.65 -9.47
CA GLY A 62 9.66 11.84 -8.07
C GLY A 62 11.01 11.20 -7.73
N LYS A 63 11.21 10.91 -6.43
CA LYS A 63 12.41 10.22 -5.93
C LYS A 63 12.68 8.93 -6.73
N ASP A 64 13.94 8.68 -7.03
CA ASP A 64 14.42 7.52 -7.80
C ASP A 64 13.82 7.46 -9.22
N SER A 65 13.43 8.62 -9.78
CA SER A 65 12.78 8.78 -11.10
C SER A 65 11.50 7.96 -11.26
N ILE A 66 10.79 7.70 -10.17
CA ILE A 66 9.50 7.02 -10.19
C ILE A 66 8.42 8.02 -10.58
N ARG A 67 7.74 7.75 -11.69
CA ARG A 67 6.61 8.58 -12.15
C ARG A 67 5.49 8.61 -11.11
N TYR A 68 5.04 9.82 -10.78
CA TYR A 68 3.81 10.07 -10.05
C TYR A 68 2.78 10.58 -11.05
N TYR A 69 1.78 9.76 -11.34
CA TYR A 69 0.65 10.13 -12.18
C TYR A 69 -0.65 9.98 -11.38
N ASN A 70 -1.41 11.07 -11.23
CA ASN A 70 -2.67 11.02 -10.49
C ASN A 70 -3.64 12.12 -10.92
N LYS A 71 -4.93 11.82 -10.95
CA LYS A 71 -6.01 12.79 -11.20
C LYS A 71 -6.82 12.95 -9.93
N VAL A 72 -6.69 14.09 -9.26
CA VAL A 72 -7.27 14.29 -7.94
C VAL A 72 -8.26 15.45 -7.94
N PRO A 73 -9.54 15.22 -7.59
CA PRO A 73 -10.48 16.29 -7.31
C PRO A 73 -10.03 17.07 -6.07
N VAL A 74 -9.96 18.39 -6.17
CA VAL A 74 -9.55 19.27 -5.07
C VAL A 74 -10.67 20.23 -4.70
N LYS A 75 -10.53 20.86 -3.53
CA LYS A 75 -11.45 21.93 -3.11
C LYS A 75 -11.39 23.08 -4.11
N LYS A 76 -12.53 23.72 -4.37
CA LYS A 76 -12.63 24.89 -5.27
C LYS A 76 -11.62 25.99 -4.95
N THR A 77 -11.33 26.24 -3.66
CA THR A 77 -10.32 27.22 -3.23
C THR A 77 -8.91 26.82 -3.65
N VAL A 78 -8.54 25.55 -3.51
CA VAL A 78 -7.23 25.02 -3.96
C VAL A 78 -7.09 25.15 -5.47
N PHE A 79 -8.13 24.76 -6.22
CA PHE A 79 -8.12 24.86 -7.68
C PHE A 79 -7.96 26.31 -8.18
N LYS A 80 -8.67 27.25 -7.55
CA LYS A 80 -8.52 28.68 -7.82
C LYS A 80 -7.11 29.20 -7.51
N ASN A 81 -6.55 28.80 -6.36
CA ASN A 81 -5.20 29.21 -6.00
C ASN A 81 -4.16 28.63 -6.97
N LEU A 82 -4.30 27.38 -7.40
CA LEU A 82 -3.41 26.79 -8.39
C LEU A 82 -3.47 27.52 -9.74
N LYS A 83 -4.65 27.97 -10.17
CA LYS A 83 -4.75 28.84 -11.36
C LYS A 83 -3.94 30.11 -11.19
N LEU A 84 -4.10 30.79 -10.05
CA LEU A 84 -3.36 32.02 -9.73
C LEU A 84 -1.84 31.76 -9.69
N PHE A 85 -1.41 30.62 -9.16
CA PHE A 85 0.01 30.24 -9.08
C PHE A 85 0.64 29.93 -10.45
N MET A 86 -0.17 29.68 -11.48
CA MET A 86 0.27 29.44 -12.85
C MET A 86 0.13 30.69 -13.74
N GLU A 87 -0.45 31.79 -13.25
CA GLU A 87 -0.63 33.02 -14.03
C GLU A 87 0.72 33.70 -14.31
N ASN A 88 0.94 34.09 -15.56
CA ASN A 88 2.16 34.74 -16.04
C ASN A 88 3.45 33.92 -15.80
N LYS A 89 3.34 32.59 -15.86
CA LYS A 89 4.46 31.65 -15.75
C LYS A 89 4.53 30.72 -16.95
N ASP A 90 5.74 30.37 -17.35
CA ASP A 90 6.02 29.36 -18.36
C ASP A 90 6.05 27.96 -17.74
N GLY A 91 6.14 26.91 -18.57
CA GLY A 91 6.08 25.52 -18.12
C GLY A 91 7.21 25.14 -17.16
N GLU A 92 8.40 25.71 -17.35
CA GLU A 92 9.60 25.43 -16.56
C GLU A 92 9.65 26.22 -15.24
N ASP A 93 8.76 27.20 -15.05
CA ASP A 93 8.74 28.00 -13.83
C ASP A 93 8.20 27.20 -12.64
N ASP A 94 8.70 27.51 -11.44
CA ASP A 94 8.22 26.95 -10.19
C ASP A 94 6.75 27.32 -9.94
N LEU A 95 5.92 26.30 -9.69
CA LEU A 95 4.53 26.47 -9.30
C LEU A 95 4.42 27.26 -7.99
N PHE A 96 5.33 27.00 -7.04
CA PHE A 96 5.37 27.68 -5.74
C PHE A 96 6.62 28.55 -5.59
N ASP A 97 6.74 29.57 -6.43
CA ASP A 97 7.85 30.55 -6.50
C ASP A 97 8.21 31.23 -5.16
N LYS A 98 7.28 31.28 -4.20
CA LYS A 98 7.48 31.90 -2.87
C LYS A 98 7.59 30.89 -1.73
N LEU A 99 7.69 29.60 -2.03
CA LEU A 99 7.74 28.52 -1.04
C LEU A 99 8.98 27.66 -1.26
N ASN A 100 9.68 27.35 -0.18
CA ASN A 100 10.69 26.31 -0.19
C ASN A 100 10.57 25.42 1.06
N THR A 101 11.30 24.32 1.06
CA THR A 101 11.22 23.33 2.16
C THR A 101 11.65 23.88 3.51
N THR A 102 12.60 24.82 3.54
CA THR A 102 13.05 25.46 4.77
C THR A 102 11.94 26.29 5.39
N LEU A 103 11.26 27.12 4.59
CA LEU A 103 10.14 27.94 5.04
C LEU A 103 8.97 27.06 5.51
N LEU A 104 8.64 26.02 4.75
CA LEU A 104 7.59 25.07 5.11
C LEU A 104 7.89 24.38 6.45
N ASN A 105 9.09 23.82 6.63
CA ASN A 105 9.44 23.13 7.86
C ASN A 105 9.55 24.08 9.05
N LYS A 106 10.02 25.32 8.86
CA LYS A 106 10.01 26.34 9.91
C LYS A 106 8.58 26.63 10.39
N HIS A 107 7.63 26.76 9.46
CA HIS A 107 6.22 26.91 9.82
C HIS A 107 5.69 25.67 10.55
N LEU A 108 5.96 24.46 10.04
CA LEU A 108 5.52 23.22 10.70
C LEU A 108 6.06 23.08 12.12
N GLN A 109 7.34 23.40 12.36
CA GLN A 109 7.94 23.38 13.69
C GLN A 109 7.27 24.37 14.65
N SER A 110 6.82 25.53 14.13
CA SER A 110 6.09 26.51 14.94
C SER A 110 4.69 26.02 15.38
N LEU A 111 4.09 25.11 14.61
CA LEU A 111 2.80 24.49 14.95
C LEU A 111 2.96 23.35 15.95
N MET A 112 4.05 22.58 15.86
CA MET A 112 4.36 21.48 16.77
C MET A 112 5.87 21.23 16.79
N PRO A 113 6.52 21.21 17.97
CA PRO A 113 7.94 20.90 18.08
C PRO A 113 8.28 19.56 17.43
N GLY A 114 9.30 19.55 16.57
CA GLY A 114 9.74 18.34 15.84
C GLY A 114 8.90 17.97 14.61
N LEU A 115 7.82 18.70 14.31
CA LEU A 115 7.03 18.47 13.11
C LEU A 115 7.78 18.90 11.84
N SER A 116 7.76 18.04 10.83
CA SER A 116 8.29 18.32 9.50
C SER A 116 7.43 17.63 8.44
N ALA A 117 7.61 17.99 7.17
CA ALA A 117 6.87 17.39 6.06
C ALA A 117 7.06 15.85 5.98
N LYS A 118 8.23 15.33 6.41
CA LYS A 118 8.48 13.87 6.47
C LYS A 118 7.59 13.16 7.48
N VAL A 119 7.28 13.80 8.61
CA VAL A 119 6.45 13.23 9.69
C VAL A 119 5.05 12.90 9.17
N PHE A 120 4.49 13.73 8.29
CA PHE A 120 3.19 13.46 7.67
C PHE A 120 3.15 12.16 6.86
N ARG A 121 4.23 11.80 6.15
CA ARG A 121 4.27 10.52 5.41
C ARG A 121 4.23 9.34 6.37
N THR A 122 5.00 9.37 7.45
CA THR A 122 5.02 8.32 8.47
C THR A 122 3.68 8.22 9.19
N TYR A 123 3.10 9.34 9.61
CA TYR A 123 1.79 9.39 10.25
C TYR A 123 0.72 8.77 9.37
N ASN A 124 0.60 9.24 8.13
CA ASN A 124 -0.45 8.77 7.24
C ASN A 124 -0.26 7.31 6.83
N ALA A 125 0.98 6.85 6.65
CA ALA A 125 1.26 5.45 6.36
C ALA A 125 0.84 4.55 7.54
N SER A 126 1.21 4.93 8.77
CA SER A 126 0.92 4.17 9.98
C SER A 126 -0.58 4.14 10.29
N ILE A 127 -1.26 5.29 10.29
CA ILE A 127 -2.71 5.33 10.54
C ILE A 127 -3.50 4.57 9.47
N THR A 128 -3.09 4.66 8.19
CA THR A 128 -3.73 3.89 7.10
C THR A 128 -3.57 2.39 7.31
N LEU A 129 -2.39 1.93 7.75
CA LEU A 129 -2.21 0.51 8.09
C LEU A 129 -3.18 0.09 9.20
N GLN A 130 -3.24 0.85 10.30
CA GLN A 130 -4.13 0.56 11.43
C GLN A 130 -5.61 0.51 11.00
N GLU A 131 -6.09 1.54 10.30
CA GLU A 131 -7.46 1.60 9.77
C GLU A 131 -7.74 0.42 8.83
N GLN A 132 -6.81 0.06 7.95
CA GLN A 132 -7.01 -1.06 7.01
C GLN A 132 -6.98 -2.42 7.68
N LEU A 133 -6.13 -2.63 8.69
CA LEU A 133 -6.11 -3.89 9.43
C LEU A 133 -7.42 -4.08 10.22
N GLN A 134 -7.99 -3.01 10.77
CA GLN A 134 -9.29 -3.06 11.45
C GLN A 134 -10.42 -3.44 10.49
N VAL A 135 -10.39 -2.98 9.24
CA VAL A 135 -11.45 -3.23 8.25
C VAL A 135 -11.29 -4.58 7.54
N LEU A 136 -10.05 -4.99 7.22
CA LEU A 136 -9.79 -6.15 6.35
C LEU A 136 -9.62 -7.47 7.10
N THR A 137 -9.44 -7.44 8.42
CA THR A 137 -9.23 -8.65 9.22
C THR A 137 -10.57 -9.21 9.68
N ASP A 138 -11.11 -10.18 8.94
CA ASP A 138 -12.43 -10.79 9.21
C ASP A 138 -12.44 -12.32 9.00
N SER A 139 -11.34 -12.99 9.36
CA SER A 139 -11.25 -14.45 9.21
C SER A 139 -10.44 -15.02 10.36
N ASP A 140 -10.76 -16.27 10.73
CA ASP A 140 -10.01 -17.06 11.71
C ASP A 140 -8.77 -17.74 11.10
N SER A 141 -8.74 -17.89 9.78
CA SER A 141 -7.67 -18.57 9.05
C SER A 141 -6.40 -17.72 8.98
N ILE A 142 -5.28 -18.24 9.51
CA ILE A 142 -3.97 -17.56 9.48
C ILE A 142 -3.57 -17.15 8.04
N PRO A 143 -3.69 -18.00 7.00
CA PRO A 143 -3.44 -17.59 5.61
C PRO A 143 -4.25 -16.39 5.13
N GLU A 144 -5.53 -16.29 5.52
CA GLU A 144 -6.40 -15.18 5.12
C GLU A 144 -6.05 -13.91 5.88
N LYS A 145 -5.77 -14.00 7.19
CA LYS A 145 -5.24 -12.90 8.00
C LYS A 145 -3.96 -12.31 7.40
N ILE A 146 -3.04 -13.17 6.93
CA ILE A 146 -1.81 -12.72 6.25
C ILE A 146 -2.13 -11.99 4.94
N LEU A 147 -3.08 -12.48 4.14
CA LEU A 147 -3.50 -11.78 2.92
C LEU A 147 -4.12 -10.42 3.25
N ALA A 148 -4.95 -10.33 4.29
CA ALA A 148 -5.52 -9.07 4.78
C ALA A 148 -4.41 -8.08 5.18
N TYR A 149 -3.40 -8.54 5.93
CA TYR A 149 -2.24 -7.72 6.27
C TYR A 149 -1.49 -7.20 5.04
N ASN A 150 -1.25 -8.07 4.05
CA ASN A 150 -0.57 -7.67 2.83
C ASN A 150 -1.38 -6.66 2.02
N ARG A 151 -2.71 -6.82 1.96
CA ARG A 151 -3.62 -5.83 1.34
C ARG A 151 -3.60 -4.48 2.06
N ALA A 152 -3.61 -4.49 3.39
CA ALA A 152 -3.47 -3.27 4.19
C ALA A 152 -2.14 -2.56 3.90
N ASN A 153 -1.02 -3.29 3.89
CA ASN A 153 0.28 -2.70 3.55
C ASN A 153 0.35 -2.27 2.06
N ARG A 154 -0.34 -2.97 1.16
CA ARG A 154 -0.45 -2.57 -0.25
C ARG A 154 -1.15 -1.22 -0.40
N ALA A 155 -2.23 -0.99 0.35
CA ALA A 155 -2.88 0.32 0.37
C ALA A 155 -1.92 1.43 0.79
N VAL A 156 -1.09 1.19 1.82
CA VAL A 156 -0.04 2.12 2.26
C VAL A 156 1.05 2.32 1.19
N ALA A 157 1.48 1.26 0.53
CA ALA A 157 2.50 1.34 -0.51
C ALA A 157 2.00 2.14 -1.72
N ILE A 158 0.73 1.97 -2.11
CA ILE A 158 0.07 2.80 -3.14
C ILE A 158 0.00 4.26 -2.69
N LEU A 159 -0.42 4.50 -1.44
CA LEU A 159 -0.45 5.84 -0.84
C LEU A 159 0.90 6.56 -0.93
N CYS A 160 1.99 5.81 -0.72
CA CYS A 160 3.36 6.34 -0.73
C CYS A 160 4.01 6.36 -2.11
N ASN A 161 3.29 5.98 -3.17
CA ASN A 161 3.80 5.79 -4.53
C ASN A 161 4.99 4.80 -4.63
N HIS A 162 5.02 3.75 -3.82
CA HIS A 162 6.05 2.72 -3.87
C HIS A 162 5.79 1.72 -5.00
N GLN A 163 6.05 2.17 -6.23
CA GLN A 163 5.89 1.35 -7.44
C GLN A 163 7.15 0.53 -7.73
N ARG A 164 6.96 -0.57 -8.48
CA ARG A 164 8.04 -1.33 -9.10
C ARG A 164 7.62 -1.88 -10.46
N ALA A 165 8.58 -2.07 -11.35
CA ALA A 165 8.34 -2.84 -12.57
C ALA A 165 7.96 -4.29 -12.22
N PRO A 166 7.05 -4.93 -12.98
CA PRO A 166 6.81 -6.36 -12.86
C PRO A 166 8.11 -7.16 -13.01
N PRO A 167 8.39 -8.14 -12.14
CA PRO A 167 9.56 -9.00 -12.31
C PRO A 167 9.53 -9.72 -13.67
N LYS A 168 10.69 -9.85 -14.33
CA LYS A 168 10.79 -10.54 -15.64
C LYS A 168 10.27 -11.98 -15.59
N THR A 169 10.44 -12.66 -14.45
CA THR A 169 9.99 -14.05 -14.22
C THR A 169 8.57 -14.15 -13.67
N PHE A 170 7.82 -13.05 -13.61
CA PHE A 170 6.50 -13.01 -12.98
C PHE A 170 5.51 -13.97 -13.66
N GLU A 171 5.37 -13.88 -14.98
CA GLU A 171 4.41 -14.69 -15.74
C GLU A 171 4.74 -16.18 -15.61
N GLN A 172 6.00 -16.58 -15.77
CA GLN A 172 6.44 -17.96 -15.58
C GLN A 172 6.12 -18.47 -14.17
N SER A 173 6.37 -17.64 -13.14
CA SER A 173 6.06 -18.02 -11.77
C SER A 173 4.56 -18.12 -11.50
N MET A 174 3.72 -17.30 -12.14
CA MET A 174 2.26 -17.37 -12.02
C MET A 174 1.72 -18.61 -12.71
N THR A 175 2.20 -18.93 -13.91
CA THR A 175 1.86 -20.18 -14.62
C THR A 175 2.19 -21.40 -13.77
N ASN A 176 3.41 -21.47 -13.22
CA ASN A 176 3.82 -22.58 -12.35
C ASN A 176 2.92 -22.72 -11.11
N LEU A 177 2.48 -21.60 -10.52
CA LEU A 177 1.59 -21.61 -9.37
C LEU A 177 0.18 -22.07 -9.75
N ASN A 178 -0.35 -21.60 -10.88
CA ASN A 178 -1.66 -21.98 -11.41
C ASN A 178 -1.70 -23.47 -11.79
N THR A 179 -0.65 -24.02 -12.39
CA THR A 179 -0.54 -25.46 -12.66
C THR A 179 -0.57 -26.29 -11.39
N LYS A 180 0.11 -25.84 -10.32
CA LYS A 180 0.05 -26.50 -9.00
C LYS A 180 -1.35 -26.45 -8.39
N ILE A 181 -2.05 -25.32 -8.53
CA ILE A 181 -3.44 -25.17 -8.08
C ILE A 181 -4.36 -26.13 -8.85
N ALA A 182 -4.22 -26.21 -10.17
CA ALA A 182 -5.02 -27.10 -11.01
C ALA A 182 -4.82 -28.58 -10.62
N SER A 183 -3.57 -29.01 -10.50
CA SER A 183 -3.24 -30.38 -10.07
C SER A 183 -3.78 -30.70 -8.67
N ARG A 184 -3.70 -29.76 -7.71
CA ARG A 184 -4.28 -29.96 -6.38
C ARG A 184 -5.81 -29.99 -6.38
N LYS A 185 -6.47 -29.16 -7.20
CA LYS A 185 -7.93 -29.21 -7.37
C LYS A 185 -8.37 -30.57 -7.92
N GLU A 186 -7.63 -31.13 -8.88
CA GLU A 186 -7.89 -32.47 -9.41
C GLU A 186 -7.76 -33.55 -8.32
N GLN A 187 -6.69 -33.51 -7.52
CA GLN A 187 -6.53 -34.42 -6.37
C GLN A 187 -7.71 -34.30 -5.38
N CYS A 188 -8.17 -33.08 -5.09
CA CYS A 188 -9.32 -32.91 -4.20
C CYS A 188 -10.62 -33.40 -4.83
N ALA A 189 -10.77 -33.31 -6.16
CA ALA A 189 -11.92 -33.85 -6.86
C ALA A 189 -11.94 -35.39 -6.81
N ILE A 190 -10.79 -36.04 -6.96
CA ILE A 190 -10.63 -37.49 -6.80
C ILE A 190 -10.96 -37.89 -5.36
N ALA A 191 -10.35 -37.24 -4.35
CA ALA A 191 -10.61 -37.51 -2.93
C ALA A 191 -12.10 -37.33 -2.58
N LYS A 192 -12.78 -36.35 -3.19
CA LYS A 192 -14.23 -36.14 -3.02
C LYS A 192 -15.06 -37.27 -3.61
N LYS A 193 -14.65 -37.86 -4.73
CA LYS A 193 -15.31 -39.06 -5.31
C LYS A 193 -15.08 -40.27 -4.40
N GLU A 194 -13.84 -40.51 -3.97
CA GLU A 194 -13.50 -41.62 -3.08
C GLU A 194 -14.23 -41.58 -1.74
N LEU A 195 -14.53 -40.38 -1.22
CA LEU A 195 -15.34 -40.19 -0.02
C LEU A 195 -16.80 -40.58 -0.25
N ARG A 196 -17.39 -40.22 -1.40
CA ARG A 196 -18.78 -40.59 -1.74
C ARG A 196 -18.96 -42.10 -1.87
N GLU A 197 -17.93 -42.80 -2.29
CA GLU A 197 -17.92 -44.25 -2.46
C GLU A 197 -17.45 -45.01 -1.19
N ALA A 198 -17.16 -44.29 -0.10
CA ALA A 198 -16.64 -44.88 1.12
C ALA A 198 -17.71 -45.58 1.96
N LYS A 199 -17.34 -46.70 2.59
CA LYS A 199 -18.11 -47.30 3.68
C LYS A 199 -17.94 -46.46 4.96
N LYS A 200 -18.94 -46.48 5.86
CA LYS A 200 -18.99 -45.68 7.10
C LYS A 200 -17.69 -45.69 7.93
N GLU A 201 -17.03 -46.84 8.03
CA GLU A 201 -15.77 -46.99 8.81
C GLU A 201 -14.57 -46.26 8.21
N ALA A 202 -14.55 -46.02 6.89
CA ALA A 202 -13.47 -45.30 6.19
C ALA A 202 -13.82 -43.84 5.85
N GLU A 203 -15.06 -43.42 6.15
CA GLU A 203 -15.61 -42.11 5.78
C GLU A 203 -14.89 -40.96 6.50
N ALA A 204 -14.69 -41.06 7.82
CA ALA A 204 -14.02 -40.04 8.62
C ALA A 204 -12.58 -39.76 8.15
N THR A 205 -11.81 -40.81 7.87
CA THR A 205 -10.42 -40.69 7.40
C THR A 205 -10.34 -40.04 6.01
N LYS A 206 -11.29 -40.36 5.11
CA LYS A 206 -11.34 -39.77 3.78
C LYS A 206 -11.84 -38.32 3.80
N ASP A 207 -12.76 -37.99 4.70
CA ASP A 207 -13.23 -36.62 4.88
C ASP A 207 -12.12 -35.70 5.40
N GLN A 208 -11.34 -36.17 6.38
CA GLN A 208 -10.16 -35.45 6.86
C GLN A 208 -9.14 -35.21 5.72
N LYS A 209 -8.87 -36.20 4.88
CA LYS A 209 -7.99 -36.06 3.71
C LYS A 209 -8.53 -35.04 2.71
N LEU A 210 -9.84 -35.04 2.45
CA LEU A 210 -10.48 -34.08 1.56
C LEU A 210 -10.39 -32.66 2.13
N GLN A 211 -10.59 -32.49 3.44
CA GLN A 211 -10.48 -31.22 4.12
C GLN A 211 -9.06 -30.65 4.03
N MET A 212 -8.04 -31.44 4.36
CA MET A 212 -6.63 -31.06 4.20
C MET A 212 -6.28 -30.70 2.75
N CYS A 213 -6.85 -31.41 1.78
CA CYS A 213 -6.66 -31.10 0.36
C CYS A 213 -7.25 -29.72 0.00
N LYS A 214 -8.49 -29.45 0.43
CA LYS A 214 -9.17 -28.16 0.19
C LYS A 214 -8.41 -27.00 0.83
N GLU A 215 -7.93 -27.17 2.06
CA GLU A 215 -7.10 -26.17 2.75
C GLU A 215 -5.80 -25.89 1.99
N GLY A 216 -5.16 -26.94 1.46
CA GLY A 216 -3.98 -26.82 0.61
C GLY A 216 -4.25 -26.01 -0.67
N VAL A 217 -5.38 -26.26 -1.34
CA VAL A 217 -5.81 -25.49 -2.52
C VAL A 217 -6.06 -24.03 -2.16
N MET A 218 -6.79 -23.79 -1.07
CA MET A 218 -7.10 -22.45 -0.59
C MET A 218 -5.83 -21.64 -0.32
N LYS A 219 -4.85 -22.22 0.38
CA LYS A 219 -3.56 -21.58 0.64
C LYS A 219 -2.80 -21.20 -0.63
N LEU A 220 -2.79 -22.07 -1.65
CA LEU A 220 -2.15 -21.78 -2.94
C LEU A 220 -2.89 -20.68 -3.70
N MET A 221 -4.23 -20.67 -3.65
CA MET A 221 -5.05 -19.62 -4.26
C MET A 221 -4.79 -18.26 -3.61
N LEU A 222 -4.75 -18.18 -2.28
CA LEU A 222 -4.42 -16.95 -1.56
C LEU A 222 -3.02 -16.45 -1.91
N GLN A 223 -2.04 -17.36 -2.03
CA GLN A 223 -0.69 -17.01 -2.47
C GLN A 223 -0.66 -16.47 -3.90
N ALA A 224 -1.48 -17.01 -4.81
CA ALA A 224 -1.60 -16.52 -6.18
C ALA A 224 -2.21 -15.11 -6.22
N THR A 225 -3.27 -14.90 -5.45
CA THR A 225 -3.91 -13.59 -5.28
C THR A 225 -2.93 -12.56 -4.73
N ASP A 226 -2.23 -12.87 -3.64
CA ASP A 226 -1.24 -11.97 -3.03
C ASP A 226 -0.13 -11.58 -4.02
N ARG A 227 0.36 -12.55 -4.79
CA ARG A 227 1.41 -12.31 -5.80
C ARG A 227 0.90 -11.44 -6.94
N GLN A 228 -0.32 -11.68 -7.40
CA GLN A 228 -0.95 -10.91 -8.47
C GLN A 228 -1.23 -9.47 -8.06
N GLU A 229 -1.84 -9.26 -6.90
CA GLU A 229 -2.17 -7.92 -6.40
C GLU A 229 -0.90 -7.08 -6.19
N ASN A 230 0.22 -7.71 -5.81
CA ASN A 230 1.50 -7.06 -5.55
C ASN A 230 2.45 -7.04 -6.77
N LYS A 231 1.99 -7.35 -7.99
CA LYS A 231 2.82 -7.40 -9.21
C LYS A 231 3.66 -6.14 -9.41
N GLN A 232 3.05 -4.97 -9.23
CA GLN A 232 3.66 -3.65 -9.50
C GLN A 232 3.91 -2.80 -8.23
N VAL A 233 3.73 -3.38 -7.04
CA VAL A 233 3.82 -2.64 -5.76
C VAL A 233 4.97 -3.16 -4.90
N ALA A 234 5.76 -2.25 -4.33
CA ALA A 234 6.88 -2.56 -3.46
C ALA A 234 6.52 -2.39 -1.98
N LEU A 235 6.16 -3.50 -1.32
CA LEU A 235 5.71 -3.52 0.09
C LEU A 235 6.84 -3.34 1.13
N GLY A 236 8.10 -3.60 0.75
CA GLY A 236 9.22 -3.61 1.68
C GLY A 236 9.56 -2.23 2.24
N THR A 237 9.51 -1.21 1.39
CA THR A 237 9.89 0.16 1.76
C THR A 237 8.94 0.78 2.76
N SER A 238 7.61 0.62 2.57
CA SER A 238 6.59 1.06 3.54
C SER A 238 6.81 0.35 4.89
N LYS A 239 6.89 -0.98 4.85
CA LYS A 239 7.02 -1.85 6.01
C LYS A 239 8.23 -1.56 6.90
N LEU A 240 9.35 -1.14 6.31
CA LEU A 240 10.60 -0.92 7.05
C LEU A 240 10.79 0.50 7.57
N ASN A 241 10.20 1.50 6.91
CA ASN A 241 10.59 2.90 7.07
C ASN A 241 9.44 3.86 7.40
N TYR A 242 8.20 3.47 7.15
CA TYR A 242 7.04 4.38 7.27
C TYR A 242 5.92 3.87 8.16
N LEU A 243 5.93 2.58 8.50
CA LEU A 243 4.97 1.95 9.39
C LEU A 243 5.54 1.88 10.81
N ASP A 244 4.75 2.31 11.79
CA ASP A 244 5.03 2.01 13.19
C ASP A 244 4.96 0.48 13.40
N PRO A 245 6.06 -0.19 13.76
CA PRO A 245 6.07 -1.65 13.92
C PRO A 245 5.15 -2.14 15.04
N ARG A 246 4.82 -1.28 16.02
CA ARG A 246 3.93 -1.63 17.13
C ARG A 246 2.51 -1.95 16.65
N ILE A 247 2.04 -1.30 15.58
CA ILE A 247 0.75 -1.64 14.94
C ILE A 247 0.74 -3.11 14.49
N SER A 248 1.81 -3.54 13.82
CA SER A 248 1.94 -4.91 13.32
C SER A 248 2.10 -5.92 14.46
N VAL A 249 2.83 -5.55 15.52
CA VAL A 249 3.02 -6.39 16.70
C VAL A 249 1.70 -6.57 17.45
N ALA A 250 0.97 -5.49 17.71
CA ALA A 250 -0.33 -5.51 18.37
C ALA A 250 -1.35 -6.35 17.58
N TRP A 251 -1.41 -6.15 16.25
CA TRP A 251 -2.24 -6.96 15.36
C TRP A 251 -1.88 -8.45 15.45
N CYS A 252 -0.59 -8.82 15.37
CA CYS A 252 -0.18 -10.21 15.50
C CYS A 252 -0.60 -10.85 16.83
N LYS A 253 -0.48 -10.09 17.94
CA LYS A 253 -0.91 -10.53 19.27
C LYS A 253 -2.43 -10.73 19.34
N ASN A 254 -3.22 -9.80 18.80
CA ASN A 254 -4.68 -9.88 18.81
C ASN A 254 -5.25 -10.99 17.91
N THR A 255 -4.59 -11.27 16.79
CA THR A 255 -5.10 -12.21 15.79
C THR A 255 -4.44 -13.58 15.85
N GLU A 256 -3.56 -13.81 16.83
CA GLU A 256 -2.77 -15.04 17.00
C GLU A 256 -1.94 -15.42 15.75
N VAL A 257 -1.53 -14.43 14.97
CA VAL A 257 -0.67 -14.66 13.80
C VAL A 257 0.78 -14.64 14.27
N PRO A 258 1.58 -15.70 14.01
CA PRO A 258 2.98 -15.71 14.42
C PRO A 258 3.75 -14.56 13.76
N LEU A 259 4.50 -13.79 14.54
CA LEU A 259 5.20 -12.60 14.06
C LEU A 259 6.20 -12.94 12.94
N GLU A 260 6.75 -14.16 12.92
CA GLU A 260 7.63 -14.69 11.85
C GLU A 260 6.97 -14.71 10.47
N LYS A 261 5.63 -14.76 10.42
CA LYS A 261 4.88 -14.69 9.15
C LYS A 261 4.82 -13.27 8.60
N ILE A 262 4.95 -12.27 9.48
CA ILE A 262 4.98 -10.86 9.09
C ILE A 262 6.44 -10.40 8.95
N TYR A 263 7.27 -10.54 9.98
CA TYR A 263 8.65 -10.09 9.97
C TYR A 263 9.65 -11.24 9.84
N ASN A 264 10.59 -11.10 8.89
CA ASN A 264 11.74 -11.99 8.80
C ASN A 264 12.71 -11.76 9.97
N LYS A 265 13.75 -12.61 10.09
CA LYS A 265 14.72 -12.55 11.20
C LYS A 265 15.36 -11.17 11.38
N SER A 266 15.82 -10.54 10.29
CA SER A 266 16.44 -9.21 10.34
C SER A 266 15.45 -8.11 10.75
N GLN A 267 14.21 -8.18 10.25
CA GLN A 267 13.15 -7.25 10.63
C GLN A 267 12.78 -7.35 12.10
N LYS A 268 12.69 -8.58 12.65
CA LYS A 268 12.45 -8.78 14.08
C LYS A 268 13.57 -8.20 14.93
N GLN A 269 14.83 -8.34 14.51
CA GLN A 269 15.96 -7.72 15.20
C GLN A 269 15.89 -6.19 15.17
N LYS A 270 15.59 -5.59 14.01
CA LYS A 270 15.41 -4.14 13.88
C LYS A 270 14.30 -3.60 14.79
N PHE A 271 13.22 -4.36 14.94
CA PHE A 271 12.03 -3.96 15.68
C PHE A 271 11.90 -4.64 17.05
N ALA A 272 13.00 -5.17 17.62
CA ALA A 272 12.98 -5.86 18.90
C ALA A 272 12.34 -5.00 20.00
N TRP A 273 12.69 -3.71 20.06
CA TRP A 273 12.10 -2.73 20.97
C TRP A 273 10.57 -2.70 20.91
N ALA A 274 9.98 -2.80 19.70
CA ALA A 274 8.54 -2.79 19.51
C ALA A 274 7.91 -4.13 19.91
N VAL A 275 8.59 -5.25 19.66
CA VAL A 275 8.11 -6.58 20.06
C VAL A 275 7.98 -6.67 21.58
N ASP A 276 8.97 -6.17 22.30
CA ASP A 276 9.07 -6.26 23.76
C ASP A 276 8.09 -5.32 24.47
N MET A 277 7.92 -4.09 23.98
CA MET A 277 7.15 -3.06 24.70
C MET A 277 5.66 -2.99 24.35
N THR A 278 5.22 -3.61 23.24
CA THR A 278 3.88 -3.36 22.69
C THR A 278 2.83 -4.27 23.32
N ALA A 279 1.80 -3.68 23.92
CA ALA A 279 0.61 -4.40 24.38
C ALA A 279 -0.36 -4.70 23.21
N PRO A 280 -1.24 -5.71 23.33
CA PRO A 280 -2.19 -6.07 22.27
C PRO A 280 -3.19 -4.95 21.94
N ASP A 281 -3.52 -4.09 22.90
CA ASP A 281 -4.46 -2.97 22.78
C ASP A 281 -3.82 -1.67 22.24
N PHE A 282 -2.58 -1.74 21.76
CA PHE A 282 -1.89 -0.56 21.21
C PHE A 282 -2.67 0.07 20.04
N VAL A 283 -2.80 1.40 20.11
CA VAL A 283 -3.37 2.26 19.07
C VAL A 283 -2.37 3.38 18.78
N PHE A 284 -2.01 3.52 17.50
CA PHE A 284 -1.25 4.66 16.96
C PHE A 284 -2.14 5.89 16.83
#